data_AF-A0A1C6L0F6-F1
#
_entry.id   AF-A0A1C6L0F6-F1
#
_cell.length_a   1.000
_cell.length_b   1.000
_cell.length_c   1.000
_cell.angle_alpha   90.00
_cell.angle_beta   90.00
_cell.angle_gamma   90.00
#
_symmetry.space_group_name_H-M   'P 1'
#
loop_
_entity.id
_entity.type
_entity.pdbx_description
1 polymer ?
#
loop_
_entity_poly.entity_id
_entity_poly.type
_entity_poly.pdbx_seq_one_letter_code
_entity_poly.pdbx_strand_id
1 'polypeptide(L)'
;MANFLGTLLYFLVLLAIVFGVMFLGRKYVFSKVRINKYIPLGIAIVLFILQIFMPAILGKNIVWVSFLLTILTVTFFLWFMDIVTTGGPKQKEKKIEIRPKAKPNRVKHLNNAQNNTNNKK
;
A
#
# COMPACT_ATOMS: atom_id res chain seq x y z
N MET A 1 41.20 -9.53 -9.11
CA MET A 1 40.27 -10.05 -8.09
C MET A 1 39.89 -8.92 -7.15
N ALA A 2 38.66 -8.42 -7.24
CA ALA A 2 38.18 -7.46 -6.25
C ALA A 2 38.22 -8.13 -4.87
N ASN A 3 38.79 -7.46 -3.87
CA ASN A 3 38.94 -8.00 -2.52
C ASN A 3 37.55 -8.41 -2.00
N PHE A 4 37.34 -9.70 -1.75
CA PHE A 4 36.07 -10.27 -1.27
C PHE A 4 35.48 -9.51 -0.07
N LEU A 5 36.36 -9.01 0.81
CA LEU A 5 35.97 -8.16 1.93
C LEU A 5 35.32 -6.84 1.49
N GLY A 6 35.82 -6.22 0.42
CA GLY A 6 35.28 -4.97 -0.12
C GLY A 6 33.90 -5.15 -0.76
N THR A 7 33.69 -6.26 -1.48
CA THR A 7 32.36 -6.57 -2.03
C THR A 7 31.36 -6.91 -0.93
N LEU A 8 31.79 -7.65 0.11
CA LEU A 8 30.95 -7.94 1.27
C LEU A 8 30.53 -6.66 2.01
N LEU A 9 31.48 -5.76 2.26
CA LEU A 9 31.20 -4.48 2.92
C LEU A 9 30.22 -3.62 2.11
N TYR A 10 30.40 -3.56 0.78
CA TYR A 10 29.49 -2.84 -0.11
C TYR A 10 28.05 -3.35 0.00
N PHE A 11 27.84 -4.67 0.00
CA PHE A 11 26.51 -5.26 0.16
C PHE A 11 25.90 -4.94 1.52
N LEU A 12 26.68 -5.00 2.60
CA LEU A 12 26.22 -4.66 3.96
C LEU A 12 25.79 -3.19 4.05
N VAL A 13 26.58 -2.28 3.49
CA VAL A 13 26.25 -0.85 3.47
C VAL A 13 24.98 -0.60 2.65
N LEU A 14 24.87 -1.20 1.46
CA LEU A 14 23.66 -1.09 0.63
C LEU A 14 22.43 -1.59 1.37
N LEU A 15 22.53 -2.74 2.04
CA LEU A 15 21.44 -3.32 2.81
C LEU A 15 21.03 -2.41 3.97
N ALA A 16 22.00 -1.87 4.72
CA ALA A 16 21.72 -0.94 5.81
C ALA A 16 21.00 0.34 5.31
N ILE A 17 21.42 0.89 4.17
CA ILE A 17 20.78 2.06 3.55
C ILE A 17 19.34 1.73 3.14
N VAL A 18 19.12 0.61 2.44
CA VAL A 18 17.78 0.21 1.98
C VAL A 18 16.84 -0.01 3.17
N PHE A 19 17.29 -0.68 4.23
CA PHE A 19 16.50 -0.84 5.45
C PHE A 19 16.20 0.49 6.13
N GLY A 20 17.17 1.40 6.20
CA GLY A 20 16.98 2.75 6.73
C GLY A 20 15.91 3.51 5.96
N VAL A 21 16.01 3.54 4.62
CA VAL A 21 15.03 4.20 3.76
C VAL A 21 13.64 3.56 3.89
N MET A 22 13.55 2.23 3.95
CA MET A 22 12.28 1.52 4.16
C MET A 22 11.65 1.84 5.52
N PHE A 23 12.44 1.93 6.58
CA PHE A 23 11.95 2.28 7.91
C PHE A 23 11.40 3.71 7.95
N LEU A 24 12.13 4.67 7.36
CA LEU A 24 11.66 6.05 7.21
C LEU A 24 10.42 6.13 6.31
N GLY A 25 10.43 5.41 5.19
CA GLY A 25 9.32 5.34 4.23
C GLY A 25 8.04 4.84 4.88
N ARG A 26 8.11 3.78 5.71
CA ARG A 26 6.98 3.27 6.49
C ARG A 26 6.40 4.33 7.42
N LYS A 27 7.26 5.04 8.16
CA LYS A 27 6.86 6.04 9.15
C LYS A 27 6.21 7.27 8.52
N TYR A 28 6.77 7.78 7.43
CA TYR A 28 6.37 9.08 6.87
C TYR A 28 5.44 8.98 5.65
N VAL A 29 5.67 8.02 4.76
CA VAL A 29 4.99 7.93 3.46
C VAL A 29 3.94 6.83 3.47
N PHE A 30 4.30 5.60 3.86
CA PHE A 30 3.43 4.43 3.65
C PHE A 30 2.24 4.40 4.60
N SER A 31 2.37 4.95 5.82
CA SER A 31 1.25 5.07 6.76
C SER A 31 0.18 6.07 6.32
N LYS A 32 0.58 7.11 5.57
CA LYS A 32 -0.30 8.23 5.22
C LYS A 32 -0.92 8.09 3.82
N VAL A 33 -0.22 7.39 2.93
CA VAL A 33 -0.53 7.38 1.51
C VAL A 33 -1.34 6.14 1.13
N ARG A 34 -2.65 6.31 0.89
CA ARG A 34 -3.55 5.26 0.42
C ARG A 34 -3.44 5.08 -1.09
N ILE A 35 -2.30 4.57 -1.55
CA ILE A 35 -2.03 4.36 -2.97
C ILE A 35 -2.44 2.95 -3.40
N ASN A 36 -2.91 2.84 -4.65
CA ASN A 36 -3.16 1.57 -5.31
C ASN A 36 -1.83 0.81 -5.52
N LYS A 37 -1.82 -0.52 -5.31
CA LYS A 37 -0.61 -1.35 -5.36
C LYS A 37 0.18 -1.22 -6.67
N TYR A 38 -0.49 -0.90 -7.77
CA TYR A 38 0.14 -0.79 -9.08
C TYR A 38 0.99 0.48 -9.29
N ILE A 39 0.84 1.52 -8.46
CA ILE A 39 1.64 2.75 -8.61
C ILE A 39 3.13 2.51 -8.25
N PRO A 40 3.48 2.00 -7.05
CA PRO A 40 4.89 1.71 -6.75
C PRO A 40 5.46 0.62 -7.65
N LEU A 41 4.63 -0.34 -8.09
CA LEU A 41 5.05 -1.35 -9.08
C LEU A 41 5.43 -0.71 -10.41
N GLY A 42 4.60 0.20 -10.94
CA GLY A 42 4.86 0.89 -12.19
C GLY A 42 6.15 1.70 -12.14
N ILE A 43 6.37 2.43 -11.04
CA ILE A 43 7.62 3.20 -10.82
C ILE A 43 8.83 2.26 -10.79
N ALA A 44 8.74 1.14 -10.07
CA ALA A 44 9.83 0.16 -10.01
C ALA A 44 10.17 -0.41 -11.40
N ILE A 45 9.16 -0.75 -12.21
CA ILE A 45 9.37 -1.27 -13.57
C ILE A 45 10.04 -0.22 -14.47
N VAL A 46 9.54 1.01 -14.46
CA VAL A 46 10.12 2.10 -15.27
C VAL A 46 11.57 2.36 -14.87
N LEU A 47 11.86 2.44 -13.57
CA LEU A 47 13.22 2.63 -13.06
C LEU A 47 14.13 1.45 -13.42
N PHE A 48 13.62 0.22 -13.36
CA PHE A 48 14.38 -0.97 -13.73
C PHE A 48 14.73 -1.02 -15.22
N ILE A 49 13.76 -0.71 -16.08
CA ILE A 49 13.99 -0.58 -17.53
C ILE A 49 15.03 0.51 -17.78
N LEU A 50 14.87 1.68 -17.16
CA LEU A 50 15.81 2.79 -17.29
C LEU A 50 17.20 2.41 -16.78
N GLN A 51 17.30 1.57 -15.75
CA GLN A 51 18.57 1.04 -15.24
C GLN A 51 19.30 0.19 -16.27
N ILE A 52 18.58 -0.69 -16.99
CA ILE A 52 19.13 -1.58 -18.01
C ILE A 52 19.65 -0.78 -19.20
N PHE A 53 18.92 0.23 -19.63
CA PHE A 53 19.30 1.05 -20.79
C PHE A 53 20.27 2.19 -20.45
N MET A 54 20.50 2.50 -19.17
CA MET A 54 21.42 3.56 -18.72
C MET A 54 22.84 3.45 -19.33
N PRO A 55 23.51 2.28 -19.32
CA PRO A 55 24.85 2.14 -19.90
C PRO A 55 24.87 2.36 -21.41
N ALA A 56 23.78 1.97 -22.10
CA ALA A 56 23.63 2.12 -23.54
C ALA A 56 23.38 3.59 -23.95
N ILE A 57 22.69 4.36 -23.11
CA ILE A 57 22.37 5.78 -23.38
C ILE A 57 23.56 6.69 -23.08
N LEU A 58 24.29 6.46 -21.98
CA LEU A 58 25.35 7.36 -21.53
C LEU A 58 26.75 6.98 -22.04
N GLY A 59 26.95 5.79 -22.62
CA GLY A 59 28.24 5.32 -23.13
C GLY A 59 29.34 5.17 -22.07
N LYS A 60 29.05 5.49 -20.80
CA LYS A 60 29.95 5.42 -19.66
C LYS A 60 29.18 4.96 -18.42
N ASN A 61 29.77 4.00 -17.69
CA ASN A 61 29.22 3.53 -16.43
C ASN A 61 29.54 4.53 -15.30
N ILE A 62 28.60 5.41 -14.99
CA ILE A 62 28.68 6.28 -13.81
C ILE A 62 28.20 5.48 -12.60
N VAL A 63 29.17 4.88 -11.89
CA VAL A 63 28.92 3.97 -10.75
C VAL A 63 27.97 4.58 -9.70
N TRP A 64 28.11 5.88 -9.40
CA TRP A 64 27.25 6.58 -8.45
C TRP A 64 25.78 6.67 -8.88
N VAL A 65 25.52 6.88 -10.16
CA VAL A 65 24.15 6.96 -10.69
C VAL A 65 23.52 5.58 -10.67
N SER A 66 24.23 4.54 -11.13
CA SER A 66 23.75 3.17 -11.07
C SER A 66 23.46 2.72 -9.64
N PHE A 67 24.30 3.13 -8.68
CA PHE A 67 24.11 2.86 -7.26
C PHE A 67 22.82 3.50 -6.72
N LEU A 68 22.63 4.80 -6.97
CA LEU A 68 21.43 5.54 -6.55
C LEU A 68 20.16 4.94 -7.16
N LEU A 69 20.21 4.62 -8.46
CA LEU A 69 19.08 4.06 -9.19
C LEU A 69 18.72 2.67 -8.66
N THR A 70 19.72 1.86 -8.31
CA THR A 70 19.51 0.54 -7.69
C THR A 70 18.80 0.68 -6.35
N ILE A 71 19.24 1.61 -5.48
CA ILE A 71 18.60 1.86 -4.18
C ILE A 71 17.15 2.28 -4.38
N LEU A 72 16.88 3.19 -5.31
CA LEU A 72 15.52 3.64 -5.65
C LEU A 72 14.66 2.47 -6.13
N THR A 73 15.10 1.72 -7.13
CA THR A 73 14.37 0.58 -7.69
C THR A 73 14.05 -0.47 -6.62
N VAL A 74 15.05 -0.85 -5.82
CA VAL A 74 14.89 -1.83 -4.74
C VAL A 74 13.92 -1.30 -3.67
N THR A 75 14.01 -0.03 -3.29
CA THR A 75 13.12 0.59 -2.31
C THR A 75 11.66 0.59 -2.80
N PHE A 76 11.40 1.02 -4.04
CA PHE A 76 10.05 1.02 -4.60
C PHE A 76 9.49 -0.41 -4.75
N PHE A 77 10.33 -1.37 -5.11
CA PHE A 77 9.95 -2.77 -5.20
C PHE A 77 9.62 -3.38 -3.82
N LEU A 78 10.46 -3.12 -2.81
CA LEU A 78 10.19 -3.57 -1.44
C LEU A 78 8.93 -2.90 -0.88
N TRP A 79 8.69 -1.64 -1.20
CA TRP A 79 7.46 -0.96 -0.83
C TRP A 79 6.22 -1.61 -1.47
N PHE A 80 6.30 -1.98 -2.76
CA PHE A 80 5.26 -2.76 -3.41
C PHE A 80 5.01 -4.10 -2.69
N MET A 81 6.06 -4.84 -2.35
CA MET A 81 5.95 -6.10 -1.60
C MET A 81 5.29 -5.87 -0.23
N ASP A 82 5.66 -4.79 0.48
CA ASP A 82 5.09 -4.45 1.78
C ASP A 82 3.58 -4.14 1.69
N ILE A 83 3.13 -3.48 0.62
CA ILE A 83 1.70 -3.25 0.36
C ILE A 83 0.96 -4.57 0.10
N VAL A 84 1.57 -5.49 -0.66
CA VAL A 84 0.98 -6.79 -0.99
C VAL A 84 0.84 -7.66 0.26
N THR A 85 1.86 -7.72 1.11
CA THR A 85 1.85 -8.52 2.35
C THR A 85 0.96 -7.91 3.44
N THR A 86 0.92 -6.59 3.55
CA THR A 86 0.10 -5.89 4.56
C THR A 86 -1.37 -5.78 4.17
N GLY A 87 -1.74 -6.14 2.93
CA GLY A 87 -3.12 -6.15 2.44
C GLY A 87 -3.66 -4.78 2.03
N GLY A 88 -2.77 -3.82 1.75
CA GLY A 88 -3.15 -2.46 1.38
C GLY A 88 -3.91 -1.68 2.46
N PRO A 89 -4.32 -0.43 2.17
CA PRO A 89 -5.10 0.36 3.12
C PRO A 89 -6.46 -0.32 3.32
N LYS A 90 -6.75 -0.76 4.55
CA LYS A 90 -8.09 -1.26 4.91
C LYS A 90 -9.13 -0.23 4.44
N GLN A 91 -10.00 -0.65 3.52
CA GLN A 91 -11.16 0.13 3.11
C GLN A 91 -11.86 0.56 4.40
N LYS A 92 -12.14 1.86 4.56
CA LYS A 92 -12.93 2.31 5.70
C LYS A 92 -14.25 1.58 5.58
N GLU A 93 -14.53 0.65 6.48
CA GLU A 93 -15.84 0.02 6.55
C GLU A 93 -16.87 1.14 6.59
N LYS A 94 -17.83 1.10 5.67
CA LYS A 94 -18.90 2.10 5.64
C LYS A 94 -19.48 2.10 7.04
N LYS A 95 -19.41 3.25 7.73
CA LYS A 95 -19.98 3.41 9.06
C LYS A 95 -21.43 2.97 8.97
N ILE A 96 -21.73 1.77 9.47
CA ILE A 96 -23.10 1.28 9.57
C ILE A 96 -23.70 2.14 10.67
N GLU A 97 -24.34 3.23 10.28
CA GLU A 97 -25.17 3.99 11.20
C GLU A 97 -26.31 3.06 11.59
N ILE A 98 -26.18 2.41 12.74
CA ILE A 98 -27.27 1.69 13.40
C ILE A 98 -28.25 2.77 13.83
N ARG A 99 -29.09 3.21 12.88
CA ARG A 99 -30.26 4.01 13.19
C ARG A 99 -31.22 3.07 13.91
N PRO A 100 -31.81 3.49 15.05
CA PRO A 100 -32.81 2.67 15.71
C PRO A 100 -33.95 2.42 14.73
N LYS A 101 -34.05 1.22 14.18
CA LYS A 101 -35.22 0.81 13.39
C LYS A 101 -36.39 0.72 14.35
N ALA A 102 -37.52 1.33 13.98
CA ALA A 102 -38.74 1.25 14.76
C ALA A 102 -39.15 -0.21 14.97
N LYS A 103 -39.62 -0.55 16.18
CA LYS A 103 -40.07 -1.90 16.54
C LYS A 103 -41.12 -2.37 15.50
N PRO A 104 -40.87 -3.45 14.74
CA PRO A 104 -41.73 -3.87 13.63
C PRO A 104 -43.14 -4.25 14.10
N ASN A 105 -43.31 -4.56 15.39
CA ASN A 105 -44.60 -4.93 15.97
C ASN A 105 -45.41 -3.76 16.53
N ARG A 106 -45.02 -2.49 16.33
CA ARG A 106 -45.83 -1.36 16.84
C ARG A 106 -47.11 -1.17 16.03
N VAL A 107 -47.03 -1.32 14.71
CA VAL A 107 -48.13 -0.97 13.77
C VAL A 107 -49.19 -2.08 13.65
N LYS A 108 -48.81 -3.35 13.85
CA LYS A 108 -49.73 -4.50 13.76
C LYS A 108 -50.84 -4.48 14.83
N HIS A 109 -50.54 -3.97 16.02
CA HIS A 109 -51.51 -3.87 17.12
C HIS A 109 -52.57 -2.77 16.91
N LEU A 110 -52.21 -1.67 16.24
CA LEU A 110 -53.17 -0.62 15.89
C LEU A 110 -54.20 -1.11 14.87
N ASN A 111 -53.74 -1.81 13.82
CA ASN A 111 -54.64 -2.32 12.78
C ASN A 111 -55.58 -3.42 13.31
N ASN A 112 -55.09 -4.31 14.19
CA ASN A 112 -55.95 -5.33 14.82
C ASN A 112 -57.00 -4.73 15.76
N ALA A 113 -56.66 -3.66 16.50
CA ALA A 113 -57.63 -2.97 17.35
C ALA A 113 -58.73 -2.29 16.51
N GLN A 114 -58.36 -1.64 15.40
CA GLN A 114 -59.31 -0.95 14.52
C GLN A 114 -60.26 -1.93 13.82
N ASN A 115 -59.74 -3.07 13.35
CA ASN A 115 -60.55 -4.13 12.71
C ASN A 115 -61.55 -4.79 13.68
N ASN A 116 -61.17 -4.99 14.94
CA ASN A 116 -62.08 -5.53 15.96
C ASN A 116 -63.18 -4.54 16.36
N THR A 117 -62.93 -3.24 16.23
CA THR A 117 -63.91 -2.19 16.56
C THR A 117 -64.93 -2.02 15.44
N ASN A 118 -64.51 -2.15 14.18
CA ASN A 118 -65.40 -2.08 13.00
C ASN A 118 -66.31 -3.31 12.86
N ASN A 119 -65.90 -4.49 13.32
CA ASN A 119 -66.73 -5.70 13.32
C ASN A 119 -67.78 -5.75 14.45
N LYS A 120 -67.76 -4.79 15.38
CA LYS A 120 -68.71 -4.69 16.51
C LYS A 120 -69.79 -3.61 16.32
N LYS A 121 -69.78 -2.91 15.19
CA LYS A 121 -70.88 -2.03 14.74
C LYS A 121 -71.68 -2.73 13.66
#